data_AF-A0A355BSU5-F1
#
_entry.id   AF-A0A355BSU5-F1
#
_cell.length_a   1.000
_cell.length_b   1.000
_cell.length_c   1.000
_cell.angle_alpha   90.00
_cell.angle_beta   90.00
_cell.angle_gamma   90.00
#
_symmetry.space_group_name_H-M   'P 1'
#
loop_
_entity.id
_entity.type
_entity.pdbx_description
1 polymer ?
#
loop_
_entity_poly.entity_id
_entity_poly.type
_entity_poly.pdbx_seq_one_letter_code
_entity_poly.pdbx_strand_id
1 'polypeptide(L)'
;MEQHKRILGILYTVTATLNCVVLILVTAFISFLLSFIVQEAEVKEIALLEWLIPFIQVIAICGIVFFAIPSMIAGAGLLLGKPWALTLALVMGCFKLFSFPFGTALGIYTIWVYAENHRQQQATPQS
;
A
#
# COMPACT_ATOMS: atom_id res chain seq x y z
N MET A 1 19.23 5.64 -15.34
CA MET A 1 18.68 4.35 -14.86
C MET A 1 18.52 4.28 -13.36
N GLU A 2 19.54 4.62 -12.57
CA GLU A 2 19.45 4.67 -11.10
C GLU A 2 18.38 5.64 -10.58
N GLN A 3 18.23 6.82 -11.19
CA GLN A 3 17.22 7.81 -10.78
C GLN A 3 15.78 7.32 -10.92
N HIS A 4 15.41 6.62 -12.00
CA HIS A 4 14.04 6.12 -12.20
C HIS A 4 13.67 5.02 -11.20
N LYS A 5 14.61 4.12 -10.90
CA LYS A 5 14.44 3.09 -9.85
C LYS A 5 14.28 3.74 -8.48
N ARG A 6 15.08 4.78 -8.20
CA ARG A 6 15.02 5.53 -6.94
C ARG A 6 13.69 6.30 -6.79
N ILE A 7 13.19 6.92 -7.86
CA ILE A 7 11.88 7.59 -7.89
C ILE A 7 10.76 6.59 -7.61
N LEU A 8 10.77 5.41 -8.25
CA LEU A 8 9.75 4.39 -8.05
C LEU A 8 9.74 3.84 -6.61
N GLY A 9 10.92 3.71 -6.00
CA GLY A 9 11.08 3.28 -4.61
C GLY A 9 10.51 4.31 -3.63
N ILE A 10 10.84 5.59 -3.84
CA ILE A 10 10.28 6.71 -3.05
C ILE A 10 8.76 6.77 -3.21
N LEU A 11 8.23 6.60 -4.43
CA LEU A 11 6.79 6.61 -4.67
C LEU A 11 6.07 5.51 -3.87
N TYR A 12 6.66 4.30 -3.84
CA TYR A 12 6.11 3.18 -3.09
C TYR A 12 6.12 3.42 -1.58
N THR A 13 7.24 3.92 -1.04
CA THR A 13 7.37 4.26 0.37
C THR A 13 6.39 5.36 0.76
N VAL A 14 6.33 6.45 0.00
CA VAL A 14 5.42 7.58 0.27
C VAL A 14 3.97 7.12 0.21
N THR A 15 3.59 6.30 -0.78
CA THR A 15 2.21 5.81 -0.90
C THR A 15 1.85 4.85 0.24
N ALA A 16 2.78 4.01 0.69
CA ALA A 16 2.57 3.13 1.84
C ALA A 16 2.39 3.95 3.12
N THR A 17 3.25 4.94 3.36
CA THR A 17 3.15 5.86 4.51
C THR A 17 1.84 6.64 4.49
N LEU A 18 1.42 7.18 3.34
CA LEU A 18 0.14 7.86 3.19
C LEU A 18 -1.05 6.95 3.52
N ASN A 19 -1.04 5.70 3.03
CA ASN A 19 -2.10 4.75 3.36
C ASN A 19 -2.15 4.42 4.85
N CYS A 20 -1.01 4.26 5.52
CA CYS A 20 -0.97 4.08 6.97
C CYS A 20 -1.57 5.29 7.71
N VAL A 21 -1.22 6.51 7.29
CA VAL A 21 -1.77 7.73 7.90
C VAL A 21 -3.28 7.83 7.68
N VAL A 22 -3.76 7.58 6.47
CA VAL A 22 -5.20 7.57 6.15
C VAL A 22 -5.92 6.51 6.98
N LEU A 23 -5.37 5.30 7.11
CA LEU A 23 -5.97 4.24 7.92
C LEU A 23 -6.13 4.67 9.37
N ILE A 24 -5.07 5.23 9.98
CA ILE A 24 -5.09 5.71 11.37
C ILE A 24 -6.13 6.81 11.55
N LEU A 25 -6.22 7.75 10.61
CA LEU A 25 -7.22 8.82 10.65
C LEU A 25 -8.64 8.27 10.52
N VAL A 26 -8.89 7.35 9.60
CA VAL A 26 -10.20 6.73 9.39
C VAL A 26 -10.62 5.92 10.62
N THR A 27 -9.74 5.10 11.18
CA THR A 27 -10.05 4.32 12.38
C THR A 27 -10.29 5.22 13.59
N ALA A 28 -9.48 6.27 13.79
CA ALA A 28 -9.69 7.24 14.85
C ALA A 28 -11.02 7.99 14.68
N PHE A 29 -11.35 8.41 13.46
CA PHE A 29 -12.59 9.11 13.15
C PHE A 29 -13.83 8.24 13.34
N ILE A 30 -13.79 6.98 12.89
CA ILE A 30 -14.87 6.00 13.10
C ILE A 30 -15.07 5.75 14.59
N SER A 31 -14.00 5.51 15.35
CA SER A 31 -14.08 5.34 16.81
C SER A 31 -14.66 6.56 17.51
N PHE A 32 -14.28 7.77 17.06
CA PHE A 32 -14.83 9.02 17.56
C PHE A 32 -16.34 9.13 17.32
N LEU A 33 -16.81 8.91 16.09
CA LEU A 33 -18.25 8.95 15.77
C LEU A 33 -19.05 7.89 16.53
N LEU A 34 -18.50 6.68 16.67
CA LEU A 34 -19.13 5.60 17.43
C LEU A 34 -19.26 5.92 18.91
N SER A 35 -18.26 6.60 19.50
CA SER A 35 -18.34 7.02 20.90
C SER A 35 -19.47 8.02 21.18
N PHE A 36 -19.94 8.75 20.16
CA PHE A 36 -21.15 9.57 20.26
C PHE A 36 -22.42 8.71 20.22
N ILE A 37 -22.46 7.71 19.34
CA ILE A 37 -23.62 6.82 19.18
C ILE A 37 -23.83 5.93 20.42
N VAL A 38 -22.75 5.39 20.98
CA VAL A 38 -22.80 4.50 22.17
C VAL A 38 -23.30 5.23 23.42
N GLN A 39 -23.09 6.54 23.53
CA GLN A 39 -23.62 7.33 24.66
C GLN A 39 -25.14 7.43 24.67
N GLU A 40 -25.79 7.29 23.52
CA GLU A 40 -27.25 7.35 23.37
C GLU A 40 -27.90 5.96 23.20
N ALA A 41 -27.10 4.89 23.10
CA ALA A 41 -27.59 3.54 22.81
C ALA A 41 -27.99 2.74 24.07
N GLU A 42 -28.94 1.81 23.91
CA GLU A 42 -29.33 0.90 24.99
C GLU A 42 -28.29 -0.23 25.20
N VAL A 43 -28.18 -0.73 26.44
CA VAL A 43 -27.17 -1.73 26.89
C VAL A 43 -27.06 -2.96 25.97
N LYS A 44 -28.16 -3.37 25.34
CA LYS A 44 -28.21 -4.55 24.47
C LYS A 44 -27.58 -4.30 23.09
N GLU A 45 -27.62 -3.08 22.58
CA GLU A 45 -27.00 -2.68 21.31
C GLU A 45 -25.49 -2.45 21.48
N ILE A 46 -25.08 -1.93 22.65
CA ILE A 46 -23.67 -1.71 23.01
C ILE A 46 -22.89 -3.02 22.99
N ALA A 47 -23.45 -4.11 23.54
CA ALA A 47 -22.81 -5.41 23.59
C ALA A 47 -22.50 -6.01 22.19
N LEU A 48 -23.35 -5.75 21.19
CA LEU A 48 -23.11 -6.20 19.81
C LEU A 48 -22.04 -5.35 19.12
N LEU A 49 -22.05 -4.03 19.37
CA LEU A 49 -21.08 -3.08 18.80
C LEU A 49 -19.67 -3.31 19.34
N GLU A 50 -19.52 -3.58 20.64
CA GLU A 50 -18.21 -3.84 21.29
C GLU A 50 -17.46 -5.02 20.68
N TRP A 51 -18.15 -6.05 20.19
CA TRP A 51 -17.51 -7.20 19.54
C TRP A 51 -17.28 -6.97 18.04
N LEU A 52 -18.26 -6.39 17.34
CA LEU A 52 -18.23 -6.24 15.89
C LEU A 52 -17.17 -5.23 15.42
N ILE A 53 -16.99 -4.12 16.16
CA ILE A 53 -16.07 -3.03 15.80
C ILE A 53 -14.60 -3.46 15.79
N PRO A 54 -14.04 -4.04 16.88
CA PRO A 54 -12.65 -4.50 16.86
C PRO A 54 -12.45 -5.62 15.85
N PHE A 55 -13.46 -6.45 15.59
CA PHE A 55 -13.39 -7.50 14.58
C PHE A 55 -13.19 -6.92 13.16
N ILE A 56 -13.99 -5.91 12.77
CA ILE A 56 -13.84 -5.22 11.49
C ILE A 56 -12.49 -4.48 11.40
N GLN A 57 -12.06 -3.82 12.48
CA GLN A 57 -10.77 -3.12 12.53
C GLN A 57 -9.59 -4.09 12.37
N VAL A 58 -9.62 -5.25 13.04
CA VAL A 58 -8.58 -6.27 12.93
C VAL A 58 -8.50 -6.81 11.51
N ILE A 59 -9.63 -7.08 10.86
CA ILE A 59 -9.65 -7.53 9.46
C ILE A 59 -9.05 -6.46 8.53
N ALA A 60 -9.44 -5.20 8.70
CA ALA A 60 -8.91 -4.09 7.90
C ALA A 60 -7.38 -3.92 8.08
N ILE A 61 -6.90 -4.00 9.32
CA ILE A 61 -5.47 -3.91 9.64
C ILE A 61 -4.72 -5.12 9.06
N CYS A 62 -5.24 -6.34 9.23
CA CYS A 62 -4.63 -7.55 8.66
C CYS A 62 -4.50 -7.45 7.13
N GLY A 63 -5.55 -7.02 6.45
CA GLY A 63 -5.52 -6.81 4.99
C GLY A 63 -4.44 -5.82 4.58
N ILE A 64 -4.34 -4.69 5.28
CA ILE A 64 -3.34 -3.67 4.95
C ILE A 64 -1.93 -4.15 5.27
N VAL A 65 -1.70 -4.79 6.42
CA VAL A 65 -0.38 -5.35 6.77
C VAL A 65 0.08 -6.36 5.73
N PHE A 66 -0.83 -7.22 5.25
CA PHE A 66 -0.52 -8.23 4.23
C PHE A 66 -0.07 -7.61 2.90
N PHE A 67 -0.63 -6.47 2.51
CA PHE A 67 -0.19 -5.74 1.31
C PHE A 67 0.96 -4.76 1.58
N ALA A 68 1.05 -4.19 2.79
CA ALA A 68 2.03 -3.18 3.17
C ALA A 68 3.42 -3.77 3.36
N ILE A 69 3.55 -4.93 4.00
CA ILE A 69 4.85 -5.60 4.21
C ILE A 69 5.58 -5.84 2.87
N PRO A 70 4.99 -6.53 1.89
CA PRO A 70 5.67 -6.80 0.63
C PRO A 70 5.90 -5.53 -0.19
N SER A 71 5.06 -4.51 -0.06
CA SER A 71 5.31 -3.21 -0.72
C SER A 71 6.41 -2.39 -0.03
N MET A 72 6.60 -2.51 1.29
CA MET A 72 7.76 -1.99 2.01
C MET A 72 9.04 -2.70 1.61
N ILE A 73 9.01 -4.04 1.50
CA ILE A 73 10.14 -4.85 1.04
C ILE A 73 10.51 -4.52 -0.41
N ALA A 74 9.51 -4.33 -1.28
CA ALA A 74 9.73 -3.89 -2.66
C ALA A 74 10.42 -2.51 -2.71
N GLY A 75 9.95 -1.54 -1.92
CA GLY A 75 10.57 -0.22 -1.82
C GLY A 75 12.01 -0.25 -1.29
N ALA A 76 12.25 -0.98 -0.21
CA ALA A 76 13.58 -1.16 0.36
C ALA A 76 14.53 -1.87 -0.62
N GLY A 77 14.08 -2.95 -1.26
CA GLY A 77 14.86 -3.68 -2.27
C GLY A 77 15.24 -2.81 -3.47
N LEU A 78 14.36 -1.87 -3.87
CA LEU A 78 14.63 -0.94 -4.96
C LEU A 78 15.69 0.10 -4.58
N LEU A 79 15.67 0.57 -3.33
CA LEU A 79 16.69 1.49 -2.79
C LEU A 79 18.07 0.84 -2.67
N LEU A 80 18.13 -0.47 -2.41
CA LEU A 80 19.36 -1.25 -2.39
C LEU A 80 19.84 -1.69 -3.80
N GLY A 81 19.15 -1.27 -4.88
CA GLY A 81 19.55 -1.60 -6.26
C GLY A 81 19.40 -3.07 -6.64
N LYS A 82 18.61 -3.85 -5.89
CA LYS A 82 18.48 -5.31 -6.10
C LYS A 82 17.59 -5.62 -7.31
N PRO A 83 18.00 -6.51 -8.24
CA PRO A 83 17.23 -6.80 -9.47
C PRO A 83 15.88 -7.46 -9.21
N TRP A 84 15.75 -8.23 -8.13
CA TRP A 84 14.49 -8.87 -7.69
C TRP A 84 13.42 -7.86 -7.23
N ALA A 85 13.83 -6.68 -6.78
CA ALA A 85 12.91 -5.69 -6.24
C ALA A 85 11.98 -5.09 -7.31
N LEU A 86 12.44 -5.04 -8.56
CA LEU A 86 11.66 -4.60 -9.70
C LEU A 86 10.48 -5.53 -9.97
N THR A 87 10.70 -6.84 -9.88
CA THR A 87 9.65 -7.85 -10.05
C THR A 87 8.62 -7.76 -8.93
N LEU A 88 9.05 -7.54 -7.68
CA LEU A 88 8.13 -7.37 -6.55
C LEU A 88 7.31 -6.09 -6.66
N ALA A 89 7.94 -4.98 -7.06
CA ALA A 89 7.28 -3.71 -7.28
C ALA A 89 6.21 -3.85 -8.39
N LEU A 90 6.50 -4.58 -9.46
CA LEU A 90 5.56 -4.85 -10.56
C LEU A 90 4.34 -5.63 -10.07
N VAL A 91 4.54 -6.72 -9.31
CA VAL A 91 3.46 -7.52 -8.73
C VAL A 91 2.57 -6.65 -7.83
N MET A 92 3.19 -5.88 -6.92
CA MET A 92 2.46 -4.95 -6.06
C MET A 92 1.75 -3.85 -6.89
N GLY A 93 2.35 -3.41 -8.00
CA GLY A 93 1.80 -2.41 -8.91
C GLY A 93 0.50 -2.89 -9.53
N CYS A 94 0.48 -4.14 -9.99
CA CYS A 94 -0.74 -4.79 -10.49
C CYS A 94 -1.84 -4.88 -9.43
N PHE A 95 -1.51 -5.19 -8.17
CA PHE A 95 -2.49 -5.15 -7.09
C PHE A 95 -3.00 -3.72 -6.82
N LYS A 96 -2.12 -2.72 -6.91
CA LYS A 96 -2.51 -1.31 -6.76
C LYS A 96 -3.33 -0.77 -7.93
N LEU A 97 -3.32 -1.38 -9.12
CA LEU A 97 -4.20 -0.96 -10.22
C LEU A 97 -5.68 -1.00 -9.84
N PHE A 98 -6.07 -1.92 -8.95
CA PHE A 98 -7.44 -2.05 -8.44
C PHE A 98 -7.84 -0.92 -7.47
N SER A 99 -6.88 -0.14 -6.97
CA SER A 99 -7.12 1.06 -6.15
C SER A 99 -7.08 2.32 -7.01
N PHE A 100 -8.23 2.74 -7.53
CA PHE A 100 -8.37 3.98 -8.30
C PHE A 100 -8.53 5.20 -7.37
N PRO A 101 -7.96 6.38 -7.68
CA PRO A 101 -7.16 6.73 -8.87
C PRO A 101 -5.64 6.59 -8.67
N PHE A 102 -5.15 6.75 -7.44
CA PHE A 102 -3.71 6.84 -7.18
C PHE A 102 -2.97 5.53 -7.39
N GLY A 103 -3.57 4.39 -7.04
CA GLY A 103 -2.95 3.09 -7.23
C GLY A 103 -2.81 2.70 -8.70
N THR A 104 -3.78 3.09 -9.54
CA THR A 104 -3.72 2.91 -11.00
C THR A 104 -2.59 3.72 -11.63
N ALA A 105 -2.44 5.00 -11.26
CA ALA A 105 -1.33 5.82 -11.75
C ALA A 105 0.04 5.24 -11.33
N LEU A 106 0.16 4.77 -10.08
CA LEU A 106 1.35 4.13 -9.57
C LEU A 106 1.66 2.84 -10.36
N GLY A 107 0.64 2.01 -10.59
CA GLY A 107 0.77 0.75 -11.30
C GLY A 107 1.25 0.92 -12.73
N ILE A 108 0.66 1.85 -13.48
CA ILE A 108 1.07 2.18 -14.86
C ILE A 108 2.53 2.66 -14.89
N TYR A 109 2.91 3.54 -13.96
CA TYR A 109 4.29 4.02 -13.86
C TYR A 109 5.28 2.89 -13.55
N THR A 110 4.87 1.94 -12.70
CA THR A 110 5.68 0.76 -12.35
C THR A 110 5.93 -0.13 -13.57
N ILE A 111 4.89 -0.38 -14.37
CA ILE A 111 4.98 -1.17 -15.61
C ILE A 111 5.90 -0.47 -16.62
N TRP A 112 5.77 0.84 -16.80
CA TRP A 112 6.60 1.61 -17.71
C TRP A 112 8.09 1.56 -17.33
N VAL A 113 8.43 1.75 -16.04
CA VAL A 113 9.81 1.66 -15.55
C VAL A 113 10.38 0.25 -15.74
N TYR A 114 9.58 -0.80 -15.50
CA TYR A 114 10.01 -2.18 -15.71
C TYR A 114 10.32 -2.47 -17.18
N ALA A 115 9.46 -2.03 -18.09
CA ALA A 115 9.63 -2.18 -19.54
C ALA A 115 10.87 -1.42 -20.05
N GLU A 116 11.08 -0.19 -19.58
CA GLU A 116 12.26 0.61 -19.96
C GLU A 116 13.56 -0.05 -19.50
N ASN A 117 13.59 -0.61 -18.29
CA ASN A 117 14.77 -1.31 -17.78
C ASN A 117 15.11 -2.56 -18.61
N HIS A 118 14.11 -3.32 -19.06
CA HIS A 118 14.34 -4.48 -19.93
C HIS A 118 14.85 -4.09 -21.32
N ARG A 119 14.31 -3.00 -21.88
CA ARG A 119 14.71 -2.48 -23.19
C ARG A 119 16.19 -2.06 -23.22
N GLN A 120 16.67 -1.40 -22.17
CA GLN A 120 18.07 -0.97 -22.10
C GLN A 120 19.03 -2.13 -21.87
N GLN A 121 18.64 -3.16 -21.11
CA GLN A 121 19.45 -4.38 -20.97
C GLN A 121 19.63 -5.13 -22.29
N GLN A 122 18.67 -5.04 -23.21
CA GLN A 122 18.78 -5.61 -24.57
C GLN A 122 19.61 -4.72 -25.52
N ALA A 123 19.66 -3.40 -25.27
CA ALA A 123 20.37 -2.44 -26.11
C ALA A 123 21.87 -2.35 -25.84
N THR A 124 22.35 -2.84 -24.70
CA THR A 124 23.78 -3.06 -24.42
C THR A 124 24.12 -4.55 -24.61
N PRO A 125 24.49 -4.99 -25.83
CA PRO A 125 25.12 -6.30 -25.98
C PRO A 125 26.44 -6.26 -25.21
N GLN A 126 26.65 -7.28 -24.38
CA GLN A 126 27.81 -7.46 -23.53
C GLN A 126 29.11 -7.17 -24.30
N SER A 127 29.89 -6.20 -23.81
CA SER A 127 31.30 -6.02 -24.14
C SER A 127 32.13 -6.34 -22.91
#